data_AF-A0AAX2LWJ5-F1
#
_entry.id   AF-A0AAX2LWJ5-F1
#
_cell.length_a   1.000
_cell.length_b   1.000
_cell.length_c   1.000
_cell.angle_alpha   90.00
_cell.angle_beta   90.00
_cell.angle_gamma   90.00
#
_symmetry.space_group_name_H-M   'P 1'
#
loop_
_entity.id
_entity.type
_entity.pdbx_description
1 polymer ?
#
loop_
_entity_poly.entity_id
_entity_poly.type
_entity_poly.pdbx_seq_one_letter_code
_entity_poly.pdbx_strand_id
1 'polypeptide(L)' 'MGAACAVVAEAAKTCAGVSHVLLADNPVYEHRLAENGAALVAEIARNHSHVLASATTFGKNLLPRVAALLDWGNFLM' A
#
# COMPACT_ATOMS: atom_id res chain seq x y z
N MET A 1 3.34 6.25 -0.88
CA MET A 1 3.32 6.23 -2.36
C MET A 1 2.77 7.57 -2.83
N GLY A 2 3.48 8.25 -3.73
CA GLY A 2 3.10 9.56 -4.26
C GLY A 2 4.33 10.28 -4.85
N ALA A 3 4.17 11.57 -5.18
CA ALA A 3 5.30 12.45 -5.50
C ALA A 3 5.68 13.26 -4.26
N ALA A 4 6.98 13.41 -3.98
CA ALA A 4 7.53 14.17 -2.86
C ALA A 4 7.02 13.70 -1.48
N CYS A 5 7.04 12.39 -1.25
CA CYS A 5 6.50 11.77 -0.03
C CYS A 5 7.52 11.67 1.12
N ALA A 6 8.72 12.24 0.97
CA ALA A 6 9.79 12.16 1.95
C ALA A 6 9.39 12.66 3.36
N VAL A 7 8.68 13.78 3.45
CA VAL A 7 8.25 14.36 4.74
C VAL A 7 7.27 13.42 5.48
N VAL A 8 6.38 12.76 4.73
CA VAL A 8 5.41 11.80 5.29
C VAL A 8 6.12 10.53 5.76
N ALA A 9 7.15 10.08 5.03
CA ALA A 9 7.95 8.93 5.43
C ALA A 9 8.72 9.19 6.73
N GLU A 10 9.33 10.36 6.88
CA GLU A 10 10.00 10.75 8.14
C GLU A 10 9.00 10.81 9.31
N ALA A 11 7.82 11.39 9.11
CA ALA A 11 6.77 11.38 10.13
C ALA A 11 6.35 9.95 10.51
N ALA A 12 6.16 9.06 9.54
CA ALA A 12 5.77 7.67 9.77
C ALA A 12 6.83 6.86 10.57
N LYS A 13 8.12 7.17 10.40
CA LYS A 13 9.20 6.52 11.17
C LYS A 13 9.12 6.81 12.66
N THR A 14 8.54 7.96 13.05
CA THR A 14 8.40 8.35 14.45
C THR A 14 7.20 7.70 15.15
N CYS A 15 6.33 7.01 14.40
CA CYS A 15 5.19 6.31 14.97
C CYS A 15 5.62 5.08 15.79
N ALA A 16 5.12 4.98 17.03
CA ALA A 16 5.38 3.83 17.89
C ALA A 16 4.86 2.53 17.26
N GLY A 17 5.72 1.52 17.19
CA GLY A 17 5.41 0.21 16.61
C GLY A 17 5.74 0.05 15.12
N VAL A 18 6.26 1.09 14.45
CA VAL A 18 6.73 0.98 13.07
C VAL A 18 8.17 0.45 13.06
N SER A 19 8.37 -0.75 12.51
CA SER A 19 9.70 -1.35 12.34
C SER A 19 10.40 -0.88 11.06
N HIS A 20 9.63 -0.76 9.97
CA HIS A 20 10.15 -0.37 8.65
C HIS A 20 9.16 0.55 7.92
N VAL A 21 9.70 1.58 7.27
CA VAL A 21 8.95 2.48 6.38
C VAL A 21 9.48 2.34 4.97
N LEU A 22 8.63 1.88 4.05
CA LEU A 22 8.96 1.78 2.62
C LEU A 22 8.46 3.02 1.89
N LEU A 23 9.38 3.79 1.32
CA LEU A 23 9.07 4.99 0.54
C LEU A 23 8.99 4.63 -0.95
N ALA A 24 7.79 4.72 -1.50
CA ALA A 24 7.58 4.74 -2.94
C ALA A 24 7.35 6.18 -3.40
N ASP A 25 8.43 6.86 -3.79
CA ASP A 25 8.41 8.22 -4.34
C ASP A 25 8.69 8.17 -5.83
N ASN A 26 7.65 8.38 -6.64
CA ASN A 26 7.77 8.40 -8.09
C ASN A 26 6.63 9.26 -8.67
N PRO A 27 6.89 10.11 -9.67
CA PRO A 27 5.85 10.91 -10.34
C PRO A 27 4.68 10.07 -10.87
N VAL A 28 4.90 8.80 -11.22
CA VAL A 28 3.83 7.87 -11.65
C VAL A 28 2.75 7.65 -10.56
N TYR A 29 3.07 7.90 -9.30
CA TYR A 29 2.14 7.78 -8.17
C TYR A 29 1.48 9.10 -7.77
N GLU A 30 1.75 10.22 -8.46
CA GLU A 30 1.23 11.55 -8.13
C GLU A 30 -0.30 11.57 -8.04
N HIS A 31 -0.98 10.95 -9.00
CA HIS A 31 -2.45 10.87 -9.02
C HIS A 31 -3.03 9.77 -8.14
N ARG A 32 -2.19 9.01 -7.41
CA ARG A 32 -2.61 7.91 -6.54
C ARG A 32 -3.61 6.96 -7.23
N LEU A 33 -3.30 6.61 -8.47
CA LEU A 33 -4.11 5.63 -9.21
C LEU A 33 -4.02 4.27 -8.52
N ALA A 34 -5.17 3.66 -8.26
CA ALA A 34 -5.26 2.41 -7.52
C ALA A 34 -4.60 1.26 -8.29
N GLU A 35 -4.55 1.35 -9.62
CA GLU A 35 -3.94 0.38 -10.53
C GLU A 35 -2.42 0.29 -10.29
N ASN A 36 -1.73 1.43 -10.31
CA ASN A 36 -0.28 1.49 -10.09
C ASN A 36 0.06 1.16 -8.62
N GLY A 37 -0.73 1.65 -7.68
CA GLY A 37 -0.53 1.38 -6.25
C GLY A 37 -0.76 -0.08 -5.88
N ALA A 38 -1.77 -0.74 -6.48
CA ALA A 38 -2.12 -2.11 -6.13
C ALA A 38 -1.04 -3.10 -6.54
N ALA A 39 -0.43 -2.94 -7.72
CA ALA A 39 0.66 -3.79 -8.17
C ALA A 39 1.88 -3.72 -7.23
N LEU A 40 2.29 -2.51 -6.86
CA LEU A 40 3.38 -2.28 -5.91
C LEU A 40 3.09 -2.91 -4.54
N VAL A 41 1.89 -2.66 -3.99
CA VAL A 41 1.51 -3.21 -2.68
C VAL A 41 1.41 -4.73 -2.74
N ALA A 42 0.87 -5.29 -3.82
CA ALA A 42 0.80 -6.74 -4.00
C ALA A 42 2.21 -7.37 -4.02
N GLU A 43 3.18 -6.77 -4.71
CA GLU A 43 4.56 -7.28 -4.71
C GLU A 43 5.16 -7.33 -3.30
N ILE A 44 5.00 -6.25 -2.53
CA ILE A 44 5.48 -6.17 -1.15
C ILE A 44 4.74 -7.17 -0.25
N ALA A 45 3.41 -7.23 -0.40
CA ALA A 45 2.52 -8.04 0.42
C ALA A 45 2.75 -9.55 0.32
N ARG A 46 3.34 -10.06 -0.76
CA ARG A 46 3.70 -11.49 -0.88
C ARG A 46 4.58 -11.99 0.26
N ASN A 47 5.37 -11.11 0.87
CA ASN A 47 6.26 -11.43 1.99
C ASN A 47 5.68 -11.12 3.37
N HIS A 48 4.41 -10.70 3.45
CA HIS A 48 3.73 -10.34 4.69
C HIS A 48 2.47 -11.18 4.90
N SER A 49 2.18 -11.51 6.16
CA SER A 49 0.99 -12.30 6.52
C SER A 49 -0.31 -11.48 6.57
N HIS A 50 -0.21 -10.17 6.80
CA HIS A 50 -1.36 -9.28 6.95
C HIS A 50 -1.11 -7.95 6.23
N VAL A 51 -2.12 -7.46 5.52
CA VAL A 51 -2.10 -6.14 4.88
C VAL A 51 -3.32 -5.35 5.36
N LEU A 52 -3.05 -4.18 5.94
CA LEU A 52 -4.05 -3.28 6.47
C LEU A 52 -3.89 -1.91 5.79
N ALA A 53 -5.01 -1.28 5.45
CA ALA A 53 -5.02 0.10 4.97
C ALA A 53 -6.14 0.88 5.68
N SER A 54 -5.95 2.19 5.82
CA SER A 54 -6.98 3.06 6.40
C SER A 54 -8.26 3.02 5.56
N ALA A 55 -9.42 2.96 6.22
CA ALA A 55 -10.76 2.85 5.61
C ALA A 55 -11.26 4.11 4.87
N THR A 56 -10.32 4.82 4.23
CA THR A 56 -10.55 5.97 3.34
C THR A 56 -11.05 5.51 1.97
N THR A 57 -11.54 6.45 1.16
CA THR A 57 -11.94 6.20 -0.23
C THR A 57 -10.83 5.53 -1.03
N PHE A 58 -9.57 5.96 -0.84
CA PHE A 58 -8.42 5.34 -1.50
C PHE A 58 -8.17 3.91 -0.99
N GLY A 59 -8.21 3.68 0.32
CA GLY A 59 -7.99 2.34 0.90
C GLY A 59 -9.04 1.32 0.47
N LYS A 60 -10.32 1.72 0.41
CA LYS A 60 -11.43 0.90 -0.10
C LYS A 60 -11.30 0.59 -1.59
N ASN A 61 -10.66 1.46 -2.36
CA ASN A 61 -10.41 1.25 -3.79
C ASN A 61 -9.16 0.36 -4.01
N LEU A 62 -8.14 0.51 -3.17
CA LEU A 62 -6.85 -0.17 -3.28
C LEU A 62 -6.90 -1.63 -2.80
N LEU A 63 -7.41 -1.88 -1.58
CA LEU A 63 -7.33 -3.20 -0.94
C LEU A 63 -8.02 -4.33 -1.73
N PRO A 64 -9.23 -4.16 -2.28
CA PRO A 64 -9.86 -5.22 -3.07
C PRO A 64 -9.06 -5.58 -4.32
N ARG A 65 -8.40 -4.60 -4.96
CA ARG A 65 -7.50 -4.85 -6.10
C ARG A 65 -6.24 -5.60 -5.67
N VAL A 66 -5.62 -5.20 -4.56
CA VAL A 66 -4.46 -5.89 -3.99
C VAL A 66 -4.80 -7.34 -3.66
N ALA A 67 -5.94 -7.58 -3.02
CA ALA A 67 -6.43 -8.91 -2.69
C ALA A 67 -6.65 -9.78 -3.94
N ALA A 68 -7.18 -9.21 -5.02
CA ALA A 68 -7.34 -9.90 -6.30
C ALA A 68 -5.99 -10.25 -6.95
N LEU A 69 -5.01 -9.35 -6.92
CA LEU A 69 -3.66 -9.60 -7.47
C LEU A 69 -2.86 -10.66 -6.70
N LEU A 70 -3.15 -10.81 -5.41
CA LEU A 70 -2.53 -11.79 -4.53
C LEU A 70 -3.30 -13.12 -4.48
N ASP A 71 -4.45 -13.20 -5.14
CA ASP A 71 -5.42 -14.30 -5.03
C ASP A 71 -5.89 -14.57 -3.58
N TRP A 72 -5.75 -13.60 -2.69
CA TRP A 72 -6.20 -13.71 -1.29
C TRP A 72 -7.72 -13.66 -1.14
N GLY A 73 -8.44 -13.33 -2.20
CA GLY A 73 -9.90 -13.44 -2.30
C GLY A 73 -10.40 -14.86 -2.53
N ASN A 74 -9.51 -15.84 -2.76
CA ASN A 74 -9.87 -17.21 -3.14
C ASN A 74 -9.81 -18.24 -1.98
N PHE A 75 -9.63 -17.81 -0.72
CA PHE A 75 -9.65 -18.73 0.44
C PHE A 75 -11.07 -18.99 1.00
N LEU A 76 -12.11 -18.81 0.19
CA LEU A 76 -13.49 -19.17 0.52
C LEU A 76 -14.09 -20.06 -0.58
N MET A 77 -13.64 -21.31 -0.61
CA MET A 77 -14.41 -22.48 -1.03
C MET A 77 -14.06 -23.67 -0.14
#